data_AF-A0A9Q0HV50-F1
#
_entry.id   AF-A0A9Q0HV50-F1
#
_cell.length_a   1.000
_cell.length_b   1.000
_cell.length_c   1.000
_cell.angle_alpha   90.00
_cell.angle_beta   90.00
_cell.angle_gamma   90.00
#
_symmetry.space_group_name_H-M   'P 1'
#
loop_
_entity.id
_entity.type
_entity.pdbx_description
1 polymer ?
#
loop_
_entity_poly.entity_id
_entity_poly.type
_entity_poly.pdbx_seq_one_letter_code
_entity_poly.pdbx_strand_id
1 'polypeptide(L)'
;MDGLELSIVAPKVKAETSTSEGKTTGFIPLPEIVTIILLFLDSRDVCFLGSCSRVLHSVCNSDYVWKELYMRRWPQQFISSMKLLEPCRDGGIHGTHSSCHTSFPSVHSQVGKGWKARYIKMHLETASKISGFLAFVDRGMTRKYLSVSKFLDAVSLLKSMELTFEDVCSVLFSTKLSVLANLIGLQYSIIFLGVKIKDVREAVVSRGVAERQVRLKWFRTTKYFDILRMPEQRCYLTCSIRKIAMDKEVLALLRRGSTTNVRKLCIGTLPDQRMKQTT
;
A
#
# COMPACT_ATOMS: atom_id res chain seq x y z
N MET A 1 -39.75 -2.17 -34.65
CA MET A 1 -39.88 -1.47 -35.93
C MET A 1 -39.15 -0.16 -35.78
N ASP A 2 -38.05 -0.09 -36.53
CA ASP A 2 -37.44 1.12 -37.10
C ASP A 2 -36.91 2.15 -36.09
N GLY A 3 -35.60 2.35 -35.97
CA GLY A 3 -34.70 2.61 -37.07
C GLY A 3 -34.35 4.10 -37.03
N LEU A 4 -33.56 4.51 -36.03
CA LEU A 4 -33.01 5.87 -35.97
C LEU A 4 -31.64 5.84 -36.65
N GLU A 5 -31.67 5.99 -37.97
CA GLU A 5 -30.53 6.36 -38.79
C GLU A 5 -29.98 7.72 -38.34
N LEU A 6 -28.75 7.72 -37.83
CA LEU A 6 -27.93 8.93 -37.72
C LEU A 6 -27.21 9.11 -39.06
N SER A 7 -27.68 10.08 -39.83
CA SER A 7 -27.09 10.51 -41.10
C SER A 7 -25.63 10.96 -40.91
N ILE A 8 -24.70 10.19 -41.47
CA ILE A 8 -23.30 10.58 -41.61
C ILE A 8 -23.21 11.52 -42.82
N VAL A 9 -23.15 12.82 -42.56
CA VAL A 9 -22.76 13.79 -43.58
C VAL A 9 -21.24 13.74 -43.71
N ALA A 10 -20.77 13.12 -44.79
CA ALA A 10 -19.35 13.10 -45.16
C ALA A 10 -18.89 14.51 -45.62
N PRO A 11 -17.79 15.06 -45.09
CA PRO A 11 -17.17 16.22 -45.69
C PRO A 11 -16.34 15.79 -46.91
N LYS A 12 -16.67 16.41 -48.04
CA LYS A 12 -16.06 16.26 -49.35
C LYS A 12 -14.59 16.69 -49.30
N VAL A 13 -13.66 15.74 -49.30
CA VAL A 13 -12.22 16.02 -49.41
C VAL A 13 -11.91 16.39 -50.85
N LYS A 14 -11.68 17.67 -51.09
CA LYS A 14 -11.08 18.17 -52.33
C LYS A 14 -9.56 17.99 -52.22
N ALA A 15 -8.99 17.22 -53.12
CA ALA A 15 -7.54 17.12 -53.29
C ALA A 15 -7.05 18.40 -53.99
N GLU A 16 -6.30 19.23 -53.30
CA GLU A 16 -5.48 20.28 -53.88
C GLU A 16 -4.05 20.12 -53.36
N THR A 17 -3.20 19.60 -54.25
CA THR A 17 -1.74 19.58 -54.14
C THR A 17 -1.20 20.99 -54.29
N SER A 18 -0.54 21.51 -53.26
CA SER A 18 0.45 22.58 -53.43
C SER A 18 1.47 22.55 -52.29
N THR A 19 2.71 22.29 -52.69
CA THR A 19 3.98 22.39 -51.99
C THR A 19 4.22 23.79 -51.41
N SER A 20 4.50 23.93 -50.11
CA SER A 20 5.72 24.58 -49.59
C SER A 20 5.72 24.69 -48.05
N GLU A 21 6.92 24.47 -47.50
CA GLU A 21 7.52 25.14 -46.35
C GLU A 21 6.84 25.10 -44.96
N GLY A 22 7.41 24.24 -44.11
CA GLY A 22 8.01 24.71 -42.86
C GLY A 22 7.10 25.32 -41.79
N LYS A 23 6.42 24.44 -41.03
CA LYS A 23 6.10 24.70 -39.61
C LYS A 23 5.78 23.37 -38.91
N THR A 24 6.78 22.80 -38.25
CA THR A 24 6.58 21.72 -37.28
C THR A 24 5.79 22.26 -36.09
N THR A 25 4.49 22.07 -36.14
CA THR A 25 3.58 22.28 -35.01
C THR A 25 3.95 21.30 -33.90
N GLY A 26 4.47 21.83 -32.78
CA GLY A 26 4.39 21.29 -31.42
C GLY A 26 4.35 19.77 -31.22
N PHE A 27 5.30 19.02 -31.79
CA PHE A 27 5.50 17.62 -31.39
C PHE A 27 6.24 17.60 -30.07
N ILE A 28 5.54 17.28 -28.97
CA ILE A 28 6.19 16.90 -27.73
C ILE A 28 7.09 15.68 -28.07
N PRO A 29 8.40 15.72 -27.80
CA PRO A 29 9.29 14.61 -28.06
C PRO A 29 8.75 13.31 -27.46
N LEU A 30 8.79 12.22 -28.23
CA LEU A 30 8.36 10.88 -27.76
C LEU A 30 8.92 10.50 -26.37
N PRO A 31 10.18 10.84 -26.00
CA PRO A 31 10.70 10.60 -24.65
C PRO A 31 9.96 11.34 -23.51
N GLU A 32 9.43 12.54 -23.76
CA GLU A 32 8.70 13.33 -22.75
C GLU A 32 7.31 12.74 -22.50
N ILE A 33 6.59 12.37 -23.57
CA ILE A 33 5.28 11.70 -23.45
C ILE A 33 5.43 10.37 -22.72
N VAL A 34 6.44 9.57 -23.09
CA VAL A 34 6.71 8.27 -22.43
C VAL A 34 7.05 8.48 -20.96
N THR A 35 7.82 9.52 -20.60
CA THR A 35 8.12 9.83 -19.20
C THR A 35 6.86 10.19 -18.42
N ILE A 36 5.97 11.02 -19.00
CA ILE A 36 4.68 11.37 -18.37
C ILE A 36 3.83 10.13 -18.14
N ILE A 37 3.71 9.24 -19.13
CA ILE A 37 2.95 7.99 -19.00
C ILE A 37 3.56 7.10 -17.91
N LEU A 38 4.89 6.99 -17.85
CA LEU A 38 5.60 6.20 -16.85
C LEU A 38 5.34 6.65 -15.41
N LEU A 39 5.03 7.94 -15.18
CA LEU A 39 4.67 8.45 -13.85
C LEU A 39 3.33 7.91 -13.32
N PHE A 40 2.49 7.36 -14.19
CA PHE A 40 1.21 6.76 -13.81
C PHE A 40 1.29 5.24 -13.64
N LEU A 41 2.30 4.59 -14.21
CA LEU A 41 2.44 3.14 -14.21
C LEU A 41 2.97 2.59 -12.87
N ASP A 42 2.62 1.34 -12.54
CA ASP A 42 3.24 0.64 -11.42
C ASP A 42 4.62 0.07 -11.82
N SER A 43 5.44 -0.35 -10.85
CA SER A 43 6.79 -0.84 -11.17
C SER A 43 6.81 -2.11 -12.04
N ARG A 44 5.72 -2.89 -12.08
CA ARG A 44 5.61 -4.06 -12.96
C ARG A 44 5.33 -3.63 -14.39
N ASP A 45 4.41 -2.69 -14.58
CA ASP A 45 4.08 -2.13 -15.89
C ASP A 45 5.29 -1.41 -16.52
N VAL A 46 6.08 -0.70 -15.71
CA VAL A 46 7.35 -0.10 -16.15
C VAL A 46 8.33 -1.16 -16.64
N CYS A 47 8.48 -2.28 -15.92
CA CYS A 47 9.32 -3.39 -16.35
C CYS A 47 8.80 -4.06 -17.63
N PHE A 48 7.48 -4.23 -17.74
CA PHE A 48 6.84 -4.81 -18.92
C PHE A 48 7.06 -3.94 -20.16
N LEU A 49 6.80 -2.63 -20.04
CA LEU A 49 7.00 -1.67 -21.13
C LEU A 49 8.47 -1.57 -21.55
N GLY A 50 9.38 -1.58 -20.58
CA GLY A 50 10.82 -1.63 -20.85
C GLY A 50 11.26 -2.87 -21.62
N SER A 51 10.47 -3.95 -21.59
CA SER A 51 10.77 -5.18 -22.34
C SER A 51 10.29 -5.11 -23.80
N CYS A 52 9.49 -4.12 -24.18
CA CYS A 52 8.89 -4.02 -25.52
C CYS A 52 9.85 -3.47 -26.59
N SER A 53 10.84 -2.65 -26.23
CA SER A 53 11.86 -2.14 -27.17
C SER A 53 13.10 -1.61 -26.47
N ARG A 54 14.22 -1.46 -27.19
CA ARG A 54 15.47 -0.89 -26.64
C ARG A 54 15.31 0.58 -26.20
N VAL A 55 14.52 1.36 -26.93
CA VAL A 55 14.25 2.76 -26.58
C VAL A 55 13.47 2.83 -25.28
N LEU A 56 12.40 2.03 -25.14
CA LEU A 56 11.60 1.95 -23.92
C LEU A 56 12.42 1.39 -22.75
N HIS A 57 13.25 0.38 -22.99
CA HIS A 57 14.18 -0.14 -21.99
C HIS A 57 15.08 0.96 -21.40
N SER A 58 15.60 1.85 -22.25
CA SER A 58 16.45 2.97 -21.81
C SER A 58 15.66 3.96 -20.96
N VAL A 59 14.44 4.33 -21.37
CA VAL A 59 13.60 5.27 -20.60
C VAL A 59 13.11 4.65 -19.29
N CYS A 60 12.63 3.40 -19.30
CA CYS A 60 12.17 2.68 -18.11
C CYS A 60 13.27 2.39 -17.09
N ASN A 61 14.54 2.33 -17.52
CA ASN A 61 15.69 2.23 -16.62
C ASN A 61 16.28 3.59 -16.21
N SER A 62 15.69 4.70 -16.67
CA SER A 62 16.10 6.03 -16.22
C SER A 62 15.91 6.14 -14.71
N ASP A 63 16.94 6.68 -14.06
CA ASP A 63 16.98 6.89 -12.62
C ASP A 63 15.84 7.78 -12.12
N TYR A 64 15.38 8.71 -12.97
CA TYR A 64 14.23 9.57 -12.72
C TYR A 64 12.93 8.77 -12.51
N VAL A 65 12.66 7.78 -13.36
CA VAL A 65 11.44 6.94 -13.26
C VAL A 65 11.42 6.21 -11.92
N TRP A 66 12.55 5.63 -11.51
CA TRP A 66 12.63 4.90 -10.24
C TRP A 66 12.62 5.82 -9.02
N LYS A 67 13.15 7.04 -9.13
CA LYS A 67 13.02 8.06 -8.09
C LYS A 67 11.56 8.41 -7.85
N GLU A 68 10.81 8.67 -8.91
CA GLU A 68 9.39 9.02 -8.83
C GLU A 68 8.54 7.86 -8.31
N LEU A 69 8.79 6.63 -8.78
CA LEU A 69 8.17 5.43 -8.22
C LEU A 69 8.46 5.27 -6.73
N TYR A 70 9.70 5.52 -6.31
CA TYR A 70 10.10 5.45 -4.91
C TYR A 70 9.40 6.52 -4.07
N MET A 71 9.41 7.77 -4.52
CA MET A 71 8.78 8.90 -3.83
C MET A 71 7.26 8.69 -3.68
N ARG A 72 6.58 8.26 -4.74
CA ARG A 72 5.14 8.03 -4.73
C ARG A 72 4.75 6.92 -3.75
N ARG A 73 5.54 5.83 -3.72
CA ARG A 73 5.26 4.67 -2.87
C ARG A 73 5.66 4.90 -1.41
N TRP A 74 6.81 5.54 -1.16
CA TRP A 74 7.40 5.72 0.17
C TRP A 74 7.80 7.18 0.43
N PRO A 75 6.83 8.10 0.50
CA PRO A 75 7.11 9.53 0.58
C PRO A 75 7.87 9.92 1.87
N GLN A 76 7.54 9.28 2.99
CA GLN A 76 8.21 9.57 4.27
C GLN A 76 9.66 9.10 4.26
N GLN A 77 9.92 7.90 3.72
CA GLN A 77 11.28 7.36 3.59
C GLN A 77 12.09 8.16 2.57
N PHE A 78 11.45 8.66 1.52
CA PHE A 78 12.07 9.57 0.56
C PHE A 78 12.51 10.87 1.23
N ILE A 79 11.62 11.53 1.99
CA ILE A 79 11.95 12.75 2.74
C ILE A 79 13.12 12.48 3.72
N SER A 80 13.08 11.38 4.47
CA SER A 80 14.17 11.01 5.39
C SER A 80 15.49 10.79 4.64
N SER A 81 15.45 10.13 3.48
CA SER A 81 16.64 9.91 2.64
C SER A 81 17.20 11.22 2.09
N MET A 82 16.34 12.18 1.74
CA MET A 82 16.75 13.50 1.26
C MET A 82 17.32 14.38 2.37
N LYS A 83 16.79 14.31 3.59
CA LYS A 83 17.32 15.04 4.77
C LYS A 83 18.74 14.59 5.14
N LEU A 84 19.06 13.31 4.96
CA LEU A 84 20.41 12.78 5.18
C LEU A 84 21.43 13.22 4.12
N LEU A 85 20.96 13.81 3.01
CA LEU A 85 21.79 14.29 1.91
C LEU A 85 21.95 15.81 1.91
N GLU A 86 21.48 16.53 2.95
CA GLU A 86 21.78 17.96 3.06
C GLU A 86 23.30 18.17 3.13
N PRO A 87 23.89 18.96 2.20
CA PRO A 87 25.29 19.29 2.28
C PRO A 87 25.51 20.16 3.52
N CYS A 88 26.53 19.83 4.33
CA CYS A 88 27.05 20.74 5.33
C CYS A 88 27.20 22.12 4.68
N ARG A 89 26.50 23.13 5.20
CA ARG A 89 26.75 24.53 4.83
C ARG A 89 28.13 24.88 5.36
N ASP A 90 29.14 24.68 4.54
CA ASP A 90 30.45 25.28 4.77
C ASP A 90 30.29 26.79 4.56
N GLY A 91 30.59 27.56 5.61
CA GLY A 91 30.62 29.02 5.55
C GLY A 91 31.72 29.46 4.57
N GLY A 92 31.44 30.49 3.77
CA GLY A 92 32.38 31.06 2.79
C GLY A 92 33.74 31.46 3.39
N ILE A 93 34.76 31.78 2.59
CA ILE A 93 34.81 32.91 1.65
C ILE A 93 36.00 32.78 0.66
N HIS A 94 35.82 33.31 -0.57
CA HIS A 94 36.79 33.67 -1.64
C HIS A 94 37.56 32.53 -2.35
N GLY A 95 37.73 32.49 -3.68
CA GLY A 95 37.35 33.36 -4.80
C GLY A 95 38.05 32.88 -6.09
N THR A 96 37.66 33.49 -7.24
CA THR A 96 38.42 33.62 -8.51
C THR A 96 38.01 32.74 -9.71
N HIS A 97 37.32 33.39 -10.67
CA HIS A 97 37.29 33.30 -12.15
C HIS A 97 37.36 31.94 -12.90
N SER A 98 36.37 31.66 -13.77
CA SER A 98 36.61 31.47 -15.22
C SER A 98 35.32 31.25 -16.07
N SER A 99 35.24 32.03 -17.15
CA SER A 99 34.59 31.88 -18.47
C SER A 99 33.22 31.21 -18.67
N CYS A 100 32.36 31.95 -19.36
CA CYS A 100 31.05 31.60 -19.89
C CYS A 100 31.13 30.86 -21.25
N HIS A 101 30.53 29.67 -21.32
CA HIS A 101 29.99 29.10 -22.56
C HIS A 101 28.59 28.55 -22.28
N THR A 102 27.61 29.01 -23.04
CA THR A 102 26.22 28.57 -23.01
C THR A 102 26.12 27.13 -23.51
N SER A 103 26.11 26.18 -22.59
CA SER A 103 25.61 24.82 -22.78
C SER A 103 24.47 24.58 -21.79
N PHE A 104 23.44 23.87 -22.26
CA PHE A 104 22.25 23.45 -21.51
C PHE A 104 22.57 23.13 -20.04
N PRO A 105 21.70 23.45 -19.06
CA PRO A 105 22.00 23.18 -17.66
C PRO A 105 22.23 21.69 -17.50
N SER A 106 23.50 21.33 -17.29
CA SER A 106 23.91 20.00 -16.87
C SER A 106 23.40 19.80 -15.46
N VAL A 107 22.17 19.30 -15.34
CA VAL A 107 21.59 18.77 -14.10
C VAL A 107 22.23 17.39 -13.85
N HIS A 108 23.54 17.37 -13.72
CA HIS A 108 24.28 16.28 -13.08
C HIS A 108 25.00 16.83 -11.86
N SER A 109 24.20 17.38 -10.94
CA SER A 109 24.45 17.12 -9.54
C SER A 109 24.51 15.59 -9.37
N GLN A 110 25.66 15.08 -8.92
CA GLN A 110 25.87 13.66 -8.60
C GLN A 110 25.06 13.18 -7.39
N VAL A 111 24.05 13.95 -6.94
CA VAL A 111 23.13 13.56 -5.88
C VAL A 111 22.07 12.62 -6.46
N GLY A 112 22.34 11.31 -6.34
CA GLY A 112 21.26 10.31 -6.35
C GLY A 112 21.25 9.25 -7.45
N LYS A 113 22.37 8.89 -8.10
CA LYS A 113 22.38 7.70 -8.98
C LYS A 113 21.96 6.43 -8.22
N GLY A 114 21.17 5.55 -8.84
CA GLY A 114 20.86 4.21 -8.32
C GLY A 114 19.50 4.07 -7.63
N TRP A 115 18.51 4.90 -7.94
CA TRP A 115 17.15 4.80 -7.41
C TRP A 115 16.48 3.45 -7.70
N LYS A 116 16.77 2.82 -8.85
CA LYS A 116 16.29 1.46 -9.13
C LYS A 116 16.77 0.45 -8.08
N ALA A 117 18.06 0.50 -7.73
CA ALA A 117 18.64 -0.37 -6.71
C ALA A 117 18.06 -0.07 -5.32
N ARG A 118 17.86 1.22 -4.98
CA ARG A 118 17.20 1.62 -3.72
C ARG A 118 15.75 1.13 -3.65
N TYR A 119 15.00 1.25 -4.74
CA TYR A 119 13.63 0.77 -4.85
C TYR A 119 13.54 -0.74 -4.64
N ILE A 120 14.41 -1.52 -5.31
CA ILE A 120 14.50 -2.97 -5.12
C ILE A 120 14.86 -3.31 -3.67
N LYS A 121 15.88 -2.66 -3.12
CA LYS A 121 16.32 -2.86 -1.73
C LYS A 121 15.19 -2.61 -0.74
N MET A 122 14.45 -1.51 -0.90
CA MET A 122 13.32 -1.17 -0.03
C MET A 122 12.19 -2.22 -0.10
N HIS A 123 11.89 -2.75 -1.29
CA HIS A 123 10.95 -3.87 -1.44
C HIS A 123 11.42 -5.12 -0.70
N LEU A 124 12.69 -5.48 -0.83
CA LEU A 124 13.26 -6.64 -0.16
C LEU A 124 13.25 -6.48 1.37
N GLU A 125 13.62 -5.30 1.87
CA GLU A 125 13.56 -4.98 3.30
C GLU A 125 12.13 -5.03 3.82
N THR A 126 11.17 -4.47 3.09
CA THR A 126 9.75 -4.50 3.43
C THR A 126 9.22 -5.94 3.46
N ALA A 127 9.56 -6.77 2.46
CA ALA A 127 9.19 -8.17 2.42
C ALA A 127 9.81 -8.97 3.59
N SER A 128 11.06 -8.69 3.94
CA SER A 128 11.74 -9.30 5.10
C SER A 128 11.07 -8.92 6.42
N LYS A 129 10.77 -7.63 6.62
CA LYS A 129 10.01 -7.12 7.78
C LYS A 129 8.66 -7.82 7.91
N ILE A 130 7.90 -7.90 6.82
CA ILE A 130 6.59 -8.57 6.81
C ILE A 130 6.73 -10.07 7.12
N SER A 131 7.74 -10.73 6.58
CA SER A 131 8.00 -12.15 6.89
C SER A 131 8.29 -12.37 8.38
N GLY A 132 9.09 -11.47 8.99
CA GLY A 132 9.33 -11.46 10.43
C GLY A 132 8.05 -11.22 11.24
N PHE A 133 7.19 -10.29 10.79
CA PHE A 133 5.88 -10.05 11.38
C PHE A 133 4.98 -11.29 11.33
N LEU A 134 4.89 -11.98 10.19
CA LEU A 134 4.07 -13.17 10.04
C LEU A 134 4.54 -14.27 11.00
N ALA A 135 5.86 -14.49 11.08
CA ALA A 135 6.44 -15.43 12.02
C ALA A 135 6.15 -15.06 13.48
N PHE A 136 6.13 -13.77 13.82
CA PHE A 136 5.73 -13.30 15.15
C PHE A 136 4.26 -13.63 15.47
N VAL A 137 3.35 -13.38 14.51
CA VAL A 137 1.93 -13.68 14.66
C VAL A 137 1.71 -15.19 14.84
N ASP A 138 2.38 -16.01 14.03
CA ASP A 138 2.25 -17.46 14.09
C ASP A 138 2.77 -18.04 15.42
N ARG A 139 3.91 -17.56 15.93
CA ARG A 139 4.42 -17.95 17.27
C ARG A 139 3.51 -17.51 18.41
N GLY A 140 2.74 -16.43 18.22
CA GLY A 140 1.78 -15.94 19.20
C GLY A 140 0.50 -16.78 19.29
N MET A 141 0.26 -17.68 18.34
CA MET A 141 -0.96 -18.50 18.31
C MET A 141 -0.87 -19.66 19.30
N THR A 142 -1.88 -19.79 20.14
CA THR A 142 -2.10 -20.96 20.98
C THR A 142 -3.43 -21.59 20.62
N ARG A 143 -3.42 -22.87 20.18
CA ARG A 143 -4.63 -23.61 19.81
C ARG A 143 -5.55 -22.86 18.83
N LYS A 144 -4.97 -22.20 17.82
CA LYS A 144 -5.66 -21.36 16.81
C LYS A 144 -6.25 -20.04 17.32
N TYR A 145 -5.90 -19.60 18.53
CA TYR A 145 -6.29 -18.30 19.07
C TYR A 145 -5.06 -17.44 19.37
N LEU A 146 -5.18 -16.15 19.08
CA LEU A 146 -4.25 -15.09 19.48
C LEU A 146 -4.86 -14.33 20.66
N SER A 147 -4.10 -14.12 21.74
CA SER A 147 -4.55 -13.21 22.80
C SER A 147 -4.60 -11.78 22.29
N VAL A 148 -5.47 -10.93 22.85
CA VAL A 148 -5.51 -9.54 22.38
C VAL A 148 -4.24 -8.77 22.70
N SER A 149 -3.55 -9.08 23.80
CA SER A 149 -2.23 -8.48 24.05
C SER A 149 -1.28 -8.77 22.89
N LYS A 150 -1.19 -10.03 22.43
CA LYS A 150 -0.35 -10.39 21.28
C LYS A 150 -0.83 -9.81 19.96
N PHE A 151 -2.15 -9.66 19.80
CA PHE A 151 -2.73 -8.95 18.67
C PHE A 151 -2.29 -7.48 18.65
N LEU A 152 -2.40 -6.77 19.77
CA LEU A 152 -1.99 -5.36 19.89
C LEU A 152 -0.48 -5.20 19.73
N ASP A 153 0.31 -6.11 20.29
CA ASP A 153 1.76 -6.19 20.05
C ASP A 153 2.05 -6.30 18.55
N ALA A 154 1.29 -7.13 17.82
CA ALA A 154 1.44 -7.29 16.37
C ALA A 154 1.06 -6.02 15.60
N VAL A 155 0.00 -5.31 15.98
CA VAL A 155 -0.35 -4.01 15.37
C VAL A 155 0.76 -2.99 15.65
N SER A 156 1.33 -2.96 16.86
CA SER A 156 2.44 -2.08 17.23
C SER A 156 3.73 -2.43 16.48
N LEU A 157 3.97 -3.71 16.22
CA LEU A 157 5.11 -4.17 15.42
C LEU A 157 5.02 -3.61 13.98
N LEU A 158 3.84 -3.62 13.36
CA LEU A 158 3.65 -2.99 12.04
C LEU A 158 3.95 -1.49 12.05
N LYS A 159 3.71 -0.78 13.17
CA LYS A 159 4.10 0.64 13.31
C LYS A 159 5.60 0.84 13.16
N SER A 160 6.42 -0.01 13.80
CA SER A 160 7.88 0.06 13.68
C SER A 160 8.41 -0.29 12.29
N MET A 161 7.59 -0.94 11.45
CA MET A 161 7.98 -1.31 10.09
C MET A 161 7.77 -0.17 9.08
N GLU A 162 7.06 0.90 9.47
CA GLU A 162 6.73 2.07 8.65
C GLU A 162 6.04 1.73 7.32
N LEU A 163 5.17 0.72 7.34
CA LEU A 163 4.44 0.29 6.15
C LEU A 163 3.48 1.38 5.67
N THR A 164 3.37 1.55 4.35
CA THR A 164 2.36 2.44 3.76
C THR A 164 1.03 1.72 3.60
N PHE A 165 -0.04 2.49 3.35
CA PHE A 165 -1.34 1.88 3.08
C PHE A 165 -1.33 1.02 1.80
N GLU A 166 -0.50 1.38 0.82
CA GLU A 166 -0.31 0.58 -0.39
C GLU A 166 0.36 -0.77 -0.08
N ASP A 167 1.35 -0.78 0.82
CA ASP A 167 1.99 -2.01 1.29
C ASP A 167 1.00 -2.91 2.05
N VAL A 168 0.14 -2.32 2.89
CA VAL A 168 -0.95 -3.06 3.55
C VAL A 168 -1.90 -3.66 2.52
N CYS A 169 -2.34 -2.89 1.53
CA CYS A 169 -3.28 -3.36 0.52
C CYS A 169 -2.71 -4.47 -0.36
N SER A 170 -1.44 -4.35 -0.75
CA SER A 170 -0.76 -5.31 -1.62
C SER A 170 -0.39 -6.61 -0.89
N VAL A 171 -0.01 -6.51 0.39
CA VAL A 171 0.50 -7.66 1.14
C VAL A 171 -0.49 -8.11 2.21
N LEU A 172 -0.80 -7.26 3.20
CA LEU A 172 -1.61 -7.64 4.35
C LEU A 172 -3.09 -7.91 4.02
N PHE A 173 -3.63 -7.38 2.92
CA PHE A 173 -4.96 -7.74 2.40
C PHE A 173 -4.91 -8.83 1.33
N SER A 174 -3.79 -9.55 1.19
CA SER A 174 -3.72 -10.72 0.34
C SER A 174 -4.54 -11.88 0.91
N THR A 175 -5.27 -12.57 0.03
CA THR A 175 -6.00 -13.80 0.35
C THR A 175 -5.06 -14.95 0.71
N LYS A 176 -3.78 -14.87 0.32
CA LYS A 176 -2.74 -15.86 0.64
C LYS A 176 -2.33 -15.85 2.12
N LEU A 177 -2.54 -14.73 2.82
CA LEU A 177 -2.21 -14.60 4.24
C LEU A 177 -3.33 -15.12 5.14
N SER A 178 -3.06 -15.23 6.43
CA SER A 178 -4.08 -15.60 7.41
C SER A 178 -5.14 -14.51 7.59
N VAL A 179 -6.35 -14.90 8.00
CA VAL A 179 -7.42 -13.94 8.35
C VAL A 179 -6.97 -12.99 9.45
N LEU A 180 -6.12 -13.47 10.36
CA LEU A 180 -5.56 -12.68 11.45
C LEU A 180 -4.59 -11.61 10.95
N ALA A 181 -3.72 -11.93 9.98
CA ALA A 181 -2.89 -10.93 9.32
C ALA A 181 -3.74 -9.84 8.63
N ASN A 182 -4.82 -10.24 7.94
CA ASN A 182 -5.75 -9.26 7.35
C ASN A 182 -6.40 -8.36 8.42
N LEU A 183 -6.83 -8.94 9.55
CA LEU A 183 -7.45 -8.19 10.65
C LEU A 183 -6.46 -7.25 11.34
N ILE A 184 -5.20 -7.66 11.52
CA ILE A 184 -4.14 -6.80 12.05
C ILE A 184 -3.89 -5.64 11.06
N GLY A 185 -3.81 -5.91 9.76
CA GLY A 185 -3.70 -4.89 8.72
C GLY A 185 -4.86 -3.89 8.71
N LEU A 186 -6.09 -4.36 8.97
CA LEU A 186 -7.28 -3.52 9.14
C LEU A 186 -7.09 -2.54 10.31
N GLN A 187 -6.72 -3.05 11.50
CA GLN A 187 -6.51 -2.20 12.67
C GLN A 187 -5.35 -1.23 12.48
N TYR A 188 -4.24 -1.69 11.90
CA TYR A 188 -3.09 -0.86 11.60
C TYR A 188 -3.45 0.32 10.69
N SER A 189 -4.20 0.05 9.61
CA SER A 189 -4.66 1.08 8.67
C SER A 189 -5.49 2.17 9.34
N ILE A 190 -6.38 1.77 10.25
CA ILE A 190 -7.30 2.71 10.90
C ILE A 190 -6.59 3.48 12.02
N ILE A 191 -5.76 2.81 12.82
CA ILE A 191 -5.17 3.38 14.05
C ILE A 191 -3.91 4.18 13.75
N PHE A 192 -2.99 3.63 12.97
CA PHE A 192 -1.65 4.18 12.79
C PHE A 192 -1.50 4.94 11.47
N LEU A 193 -2.14 4.47 10.39
CA LEU A 193 -2.12 5.20 9.12
C LEU A 193 -3.22 6.27 9.03
N GLY A 194 -4.18 6.27 9.95
CA GLY A 194 -5.27 7.25 9.98
C GLY A 194 -6.19 7.20 8.76
N VAL A 195 -6.21 6.08 8.02
CA VAL A 195 -7.04 5.93 6.82
C VAL A 195 -8.51 5.84 7.23
N LYS A 196 -9.39 6.53 6.50
CA LYS A 196 -10.82 6.53 6.81
C LYS A 196 -11.36 5.12 6.69
N ILE A 197 -12.20 4.73 7.64
CA ILE A 197 -12.79 3.39 7.71
C ILE A 197 -13.51 3.01 6.40
N LYS A 198 -14.13 3.98 5.71
CA LYS A 198 -14.78 3.77 4.41
C LYS A 198 -13.79 3.26 3.35
N ASP A 199 -12.62 3.87 3.26
CA ASP A 199 -11.58 3.57 2.27
C ASP A 199 -10.90 2.23 2.61
N VAL A 200 -10.62 1.97 3.88
CA VAL A 200 -10.08 0.67 4.33
C VAL A 200 -11.08 -0.46 4.02
N ARG A 201 -12.38 -0.23 4.24
CA ARG A 201 -13.42 -1.20 3.90
C ARG A 201 -13.43 -1.51 2.41
N GLU A 202 -13.38 -0.48 1.56
CA GLU A 202 -13.34 -0.66 0.11
C GLU A 202 -12.10 -1.44 -0.33
N ALA A 203 -10.93 -1.16 0.25
CA ALA A 203 -9.71 -1.93 0.02
C ALA A 203 -9.86 -3.41 0.43
N VAL A 204 -10.46 -3.69 1.58
CA VAL A 204 -10.73 -5.06 2.04
C VAL A 204 -11.72 -5.80 1.12
N VAL A 205 -12.70 -5.09 0.54
CA VAL A 205 -13.65 -5.64 -0.43
C VAL A 205 -12.96 -5.92 -1.77
N SER A 206 -12.24 -4.94 -2.32
CA SER A 206 -11.56 -5.08 -3.62
C SER A 206 -10.48 -6.16 -3.60
N ARG A 207 -9.86 -6.41 -2.45
CA ARG A 207 -8.87 -7.47 -2.26
C ARG A 207 -9.47 -8.84 -1.92
N GLY A 208 -10.79 -8.97 -1.83
CA GLY A 208 -11.47 -10.26 -1.63
C GLY A 208 -11.29 -10.86 -0.24
N VAL A 209 -10.92 -10.06 0.77
CA VAL A 209 -10.74 -10.52 2.16
C VAL A 209 -11.90 -10.13 3.08
N ALA A 210 -12.85 -9.33 2.58
CA ALA A 210 -14.03 -8.86 3.30
C ALA A 210 -14.85 -9.94 4.02
N GLU A 211 -15.12 -11.06 3.37
CA GLU A 211 -15.99 -12.12 3.89
C GLU A 211 -15.25 -13.15 4.74
N ARG A 212 -13.93 -13.02 4.89
CA ARG A 212 -13.17 -13.90 5.77
C ARG A 212 -13.61 -13.65 7.20
N GLN A 213 -13.84 -14.73 7.94
CA GLN A 213 -14.43 -14.67 9.27
C GLN A 213 -13.39 -14.90 10.36
N VAL A 214 -13.55 -14.17 11.46
CA VAL A 214 -12.81 -14.38 12.71
C VAL A 214 -13.77 -14.72 13.83
N ARG A 215 -13.27 -15.46 14.81
CA ARG A 215 -13.99 -15.78 16.03
C ARG A 215 -13.39 -15.03 17.21
N LEU A 216 -14.16 -14.10 17.76
CA LEU A 216 -13.84 -13.44 19.02
C LEU A 216 -14.37 -14.31 20.16
N LYS A 217 -13.53 -14.54 21.16
CA LYS A 217 -13.87 -15.25 22.39
C LYS A 217 -13.52 -14.36 23.57
N TRP A 218 -14.47 -14.11 24.47
CA TRP A 218 -14.20 -13.38 25.69
C TRP A 218 -14.96 -13.88 26.91
N PHE A 219 -14.51 -13.42 28.07
CA PHE A 219 -15.13 -13.73 29.36
C PHE A 219 -15.80 -12.48 29.91
N ARG A 220 -17.11 -12.57 30.17
CA ARG A 220 -17.89 -11.49 30.78
C ARG A 220 -17.97 -11.67 32.28
N THR A 221 -17.66 -10.62 33.04
CA THR A 221 -17.94 -10.60 34.47
C THR A 221 -19.44 -10.33 34.66
N THR A 222 -20.16 -11.26 35.27
CA THR A 222 -21.53 -11.02 35.74
C THR A 222 -21.47 -10.17 37.00
N LYS A 223 -22.44 -9.25 37.19
CA LYS A 223 -22.49 -8.35 38.34
C LYS A 223 -22.34 -9.13 39.67
N TYR A 224 -21.64 -8.53 40.63
CA TYR A 224 -21.62 -9.01 42.00
C TYR A 224 -23.04 -8.89 42.56
N PHE A 225 -23.66 -10.02 42.87
CA PHE A 225 -24.67 -10.06 43.92
C PHE A 225 -23.98 -10.60 45.16
N ASP A 226 -24.29 -10.00 46.30
CA ASP A 226 -23.57 -10.10 47.55
C ASP A 226 -23.08 -11.54 47.84
N ILE A 227 -21.76 -11.65 48.04
CA ILE A 227 -21.03 -12.80 48.61
C ILE A 227 -20.69 -13.97 47.65
N LEU A 228 -21.27 -14.09 46.44
CA LEU A 228 -20.95 -15.20 45.52
C LEU A 228 -20.23 -14.74 44.24
N ARG A 229 -18.97 -15.19 44.06
CA ARG A 229 -18.24 -15.04 42.79
C ARG A 229 -18.86 -15.93 41.73
N MET A 230 -19.72 -15.35 40.88
CA MET A 230 -20.35 -16.07 39.78
C MET A 230 -19.31 -16.56 38.74
N PRO A 231 -19.56 -17.71 38.09
CA PRO A 231 -18.68 -18.26 37.07
C PRO A 231 -18.59 -17.33 35.86
N GLU A 232 -17.38 -17.13 35.34
CA GLU A 232 -17.14 -16.28 34.17
C GLU A 232 -17.95 -16.78 32.96
N GLN A 233 -18.87 -15.95 32.44
CA GLN A 233 -19.66 -16.32 31.27
C GLN A 233 -18.77 -16.25 30.03
N ARG A 234 -18.65 -17.37 29.31
CA ARG A 234 -17.92 -17.44 28.04
C ARG A 234 -18.81 -16.94 26.91
N CYS A 235 -18.39 -15.87 26.25
CA CYS A 235 -19.06 -15.29 25.10
C CYS A 235 -18.25 -15.52 23.83
N TYR A 236 -18.94 -15.65 22.70
CA TYR A 236 -18.35 -15.83 21.39
C TYR A 236 -19.05 -14.93 20.38
N LEU A 237 -18.29 -14.36 19.45
CA LEU A 237 -18.82 -13.67 18.27
C LEU A 237 -18.05 -14.13 17.05
N THR A 238 -18.78 -14.59 16.04
CA THR A 238 -18.21 -14.81 14.71
C THR A 238 -18.67 -13.69 13.80
N CYS A 239 -17.73 -13.03 13.13
CA CYS A 239 -18.04 -11.94 12.22
C CYS A 239 -17.00 -11.86 11.09
N SER A 240 -17.43 -11.35 9.94
CA SER A 240 -16.55 -11.09 8.81
C SER A 240 -15.70 -9.84 9.04
N ILE A 241 -14.56 -9.74 8.35
CA ILE A 241 -13.71 -8.53 8.40
C ILE A 241 -14.52 -7.30 7.99
N ARG A 242 -15.41 -7.42 7.00
CA ARG A 242 -16.35 -6.36 6.59
C ARG A 242 -17.23 -5.90 7.75
N LYS A 243 -17.84 -6.83 8.49
CA LYS A 243 -18.69 -6.48 9.64
C LYS A 243 -17.88 -5.79 10.74
N ILE A 244 -16.67 -6.26 11.01
CA ILE A 244 -15.76 -5.63 11.98
C ILE A 244 -15.43 -4.20 11.58
N ALA A 245 -15.18 -3.92 10.30
CA ALA A 245 -14.92 -2.56 9.84
C ALA A 245 -16.12 -1.61 10.05
N MET A 246 -17.35 -2.12 10.17
CA MET A 246 -18.56 -1.32 10.35
C MET A 246 -19.01 -1.20 11.81
N ASP A 247 -18.65 -2.18 12.64
CA ASP A 247 -19.10 -2.29 14.02
C ASP A 247 -18.14 -1.55 14.96
N LYS A 248 -18.56 -0.34 15.38
CA LYS A 248 -17.78 0.51 16.29
C LYS A 248 -17.50 -0.17 17.63
N GLU A 249 -18.43 -0.99 18.13
CA GLU A 249 -18.26 -1.67 19.41
C GLU A 249 -17.20 -2.77 19.30
N VAL A 250 -17.24 -3.56 18.23
CA VAL A 250 -16.24 -4.59 17.97
C VAL A 250 -14.85 -3.97 17.72
N LEU A 251 -14.77 -2.86 17.00
CA LEU A 251 -13.52 -2.12 16.84
C LEU A 251 -12.99 -1.59 18.17
N ALA A 252 -13.87 -1.02 19.01
CA ALA A 252 -13.48 -0.53 20.33
C ALA A 252 -13.00 -1.68 21.23
N LEU A 253 -13.66 -2.82 21.16
CA LEU A 253 -13.30 -4.04 21.87
C LEU A 253 -11.91 -4.56 21.45
N LEU A 254 -11.63 -4.61 20.14
CA LEU A 254 -10.32 -5.02 19.60
C LEU A 254 -9.20 -4.04 19.99
N ARG A 255 -9.49 -2.74 20.05
CA ARG A 255 -8.52 -1.69 20.41
C ARG A 255 -8.16 -1.70 21.88
N ARG A 256 -9.15 -1.85 22.75
CA ARG A 256 -8.96 -1.77 24.20
C ARG A 256 -8.49 -3.09 24.80
N GLY A 257 -8.87 -4.22 24.20
CA GLY A 257 -8.58 -5.57 24.68
C GLY A 257 -9.28 -5.97 25.97
N SER A 258 -9.74 -5.01 26.76
CA SER A 258 -10.61 -5.20 27.92
C SER A 258 -11.58 -4.03 28.04
N THR A 259 -12.71 -4.29 28.70
CA THR A 259 -13.63 -3.27 29.23
C THR A 259 -13.95 -3.66 30.67
N THR A 260 -14.66 -2.83 31.43
CA THR A 260 -15.09 -3.15 32.80
C THR A 260 -15.75 -4.54 32.93
N ASN A 261 -16.39 -5.00 31.84
CA ASN A 261 -17.06 -6.30 31.78
C ASN A 261 -16.30 -7.37 30.98
N VAL A 262 -15.12 -7.11 30.41
CA VAL A 262 -14.38 -8.07 29.56
C VAL A 262 -12.96 -8.28 30.09
N ARG A 263 -12.67 -9.49 30.61
CA ARG A 263 -11.38 -9.78 31.27
C ARG A 263 -10.31 -10.41 30.37
N LYS A 264 -10.71 -11.27 29.43
CA LYS A 264 -9.79 -12.00 28.55
C LYS A 264 -10.41 -12.11 27.17
N LEU A 265 -9.91 -11.37 26.18
CA LEU A 265 -10.33 -11.47 24.79
C LEU A 265 -9.27 -12.23 23.99
N CYS A 266 -9.73 -13.16 23.15
CA CYS A 266 -8.93 -13.93 22.23
C CYS A 266 -9.56 -13.88 20.84
N ILE A 267 -8.73 -13.88 19.81
CA ILE A 267 -9.13 -13.80 18.40
C ILE A 267 -8.67 -15.09 17.73
N GLY A 268 -9.60 -15.87 17.22
CA GLY A 268 -9.32 -17.13 16.56
C GLY A 268 -9.63 -17.09 15.07
N THR A 269 -8.94 -17.93 14.32
CA THR A 269 -9.34 -18.29 12.95
C THR A 269 -10.38 -19.40 13.00
N LEU A 270 -11.34 -19.34 12.08
CA LEU A 270 -12.19 -20.50 11.81
C LEU A 270 -11.41 -21.51 10.96
N PRO A 271 -11.63 -22.82 11.15
CA PRO A 271 -11.12 -23.80 10.21
C PRO A 271 -11.71 -23.50 8.83
N ASP A 272 -10.83 -23.40 7.84
CA ASP A 272 -11.20 -23.16 6.45
C ASP A 272 -12.13 -24.28 5.99
N GLN A 273 -13.38 -23.96 5.65
CA GLN A 273 -14.35 -24.96 5.18
C GLN A 273 -14.09 -25.37 3.71
N ARG A 274 -13.01 -24.90 3.08
CA ARG A 274 -12.64 -25.23 1.69
C ARG A 274 -12.04 -26.62 1.47
N MET A 275 -12.09 -27.54 2.44
CA MET A 275 -11.71 -28.95 2.26
C MET A 275 -12.82 -29.93 2.68
N LYS A 276 -14.08 -29.63 2.34
CA LYS A 276 -15.18 -30.59 2.46
C LYS A 276 -16.11 -30.58 1.25
N GLN A 277 -15.55 -30.63 0.04
CA GLN A 277 -16.28 -31.05 -1.16
C GLN A 277 -15.31 -31.77 -2.12
N THR A 278 -14.95 -32.99 -1.74
CA THR A 278 -14.55 -34.04 -2.69
C THR A 278 -14.94 -35.36 -2.03
N THR A 279 -16.13 -35.82 -2.38
CA THR A 279 -16.54 -37.22 -2.25
C THR A 279 -17.17 -37.57 -3.57
#